data_AF-A0A9P7W245-F1
#
_entry.id   AF-A0A9P7W245-F1
#
_cell.length_a   1.000
_cell.length_b   1.000
_cell.length_c   1.000
_cell.angle_alpha   90.00
_cell.angle_beta   90.00
_cell.angle_gamma   90.00
#
_symmetry.space_group_name_H-M   'P 1'
#
loop_
_entity.id
_entity.type
_entity.pdbx_description
1 polymer ?
#
loop_
_entity_poly.entity_id
_entity_poly.type
_entity_poly.pdbx_seq_one_letter_code
_entity_poly.pdbx_strand_id
1 'polypeptide(L)'
;MPEDIANRLKEEGDALNSIRLWSSTQRQSKLTDPMPSCGRTEALATELDPTYYKAWARLAIAKNALQEYLPSALAWQRALDTLPTENLTPMQGQQRQEYQSDSKKPLTACIERPAMAIEASGNTRSSVWILHEAYEEFAEGVRIMKGVTVDEGGGLQHLSNGPVREDRIFHLEKESLWISAYNRLGTLERERHNPRLAAGPDYVKREAPSRLAEKGWEVVRPDVDLTIRSVSILVFEPRPTVVSKVLDSSGRCLEVLEWGQDLWKEVPTSVRGEVSEETFIRGLRNLYLESILVSFGLDRRDTMLVEKLTAEADILLRSLEADSGARDDVDPGFKLSFYDYCRGNAYACKAFVHSDLAKRGLSVEENNQLAGEYYL
;
A
#
# COMPACT_ATOMS: atom_id res chain seq x y z
N MET A 1 9.86 -3.73 32.59
CA MET A 1 10.71 -3.03 31.61
C MET A 1 10.81 -1.56 32.00
N PRO A 2 11.89 -0.84 31.66
CA PRO A 2 12.00 0.57 32.03
C PRO A 2 10.83 1.33 31.38
N GLU A 3 10.06 2.08 32.17
CA GLU A 3 8.90 2.91 31.75
C GLU A 3 9.19 3.76 30.49
N ASP A 4 10.48 4.05 30.26
CA ASP A 4 11.01 4.80 29.13
C ASP A 4 10.76 4.14 27.76
N ILE A 5 10.73 2.81 27.66
CA ILE A 5 10.49 2.11 26.38
C ILE A 5 8.99 2.07 26.04
N ALA A 6 8.15 1.86 27.05
CA ALA A 6 6.69 1.84 26.87
C ALA A 6 6.14 3.23 26.52
N ASN A 7 6.71 4.29 27.12
CA ASN A 7 6.38 5.67 26.77
C ASN A 7 6.85 6.01 25.34
N ARG A 8 8.02 5.53 24.91
CA ARG A 8 8.50 5.75 23.53
C ARG A 8 7.66 5.01 22.48
N LEU A 9 7.21 3.78 22.74
CA LEU A 9 6.32 3.04 21.82
C LEU A 9 4.92 3.68 21.74
N LYS A 10 4.41 4.19 22.86
CA LYS A 10 3.17 4.96 22.89
C LYS A 10 3.30 6.29 22.14
N GLU A 11 4.39 7.02 22.34
CA GLU A 11 4.70 8.26 21.61
C GLU A 11 4.90 8.02 20.12
N GLU A 12 5.52 6.89 19.71
CA GLU A 12 5.65 6.48 18.31
C GLU A 12 4.30 6.07 17.71
N GLY A 13 3.45 5.35 18.45
CA GLY A 13 2.09 5.02 18.03
C GLY A 13 1.18 6.24 17.90
N ASP A 14 1.30 7.20 18.81
CA ASP A 14 0.60 8.48 18.76
C ASP A 14 1.15 9.39 17.65
N ALA A 15 2.46 9.33 17.36
CA ALA A 15 3.11 10.01 16.23
C ALA A 15 2.67 9.42 14.87
N LEU A 16 2.54 8.10 14.76
CA LEU A 16 2.04 7.42 13.55
C LEU A 16 0.56 7.70 13.32
N ASN A 17 -0.25 7.72 14.39
CA ASN A 17 -1.66 8.10 14.32
C ASN A 17 -1.85 9.58 14.00
N SER A 18 -1.01 10.47 14.54
CA SER A 18 -1.04 11.89 14.21
C SER A 18 -0.51 12.16 12.81
N ILE A 19 0.51 11.46 12.29
CA ILE A 19 0.91 11.53 10.87
C ILE A 19 -0.20 11.01 9.93
N ARG A 20 -0.91 9.93 10.29
CA ARG A 20 -2.07 9.41 9.54
C ARG A 20 -3.24 10.40 9.56
N LEU A 21 -3.59 10.98 10.70
CA LEU A 21 -4.58 12.07 10.81
C LEU A 21 -4.11 13.37 10.14
N TRP A 22 -2.80 13.66 10.13
CA TRP A 22 -2.24 14.83 9.47
C TRP A 22 -2.23 14.66 7.96
N SER A 23 -2.08 13.45 7.42
CA SER A 23 -2.24 13.14 5.99
C SER A 23 -3.69 13.31 5.50
N SER A 24 -4.68 13.04 6.36
CA SER A 24 -6.09 13.33 6.10
C SER A 24 -6.45 14.80 6.32
N THR A 25 -5.75 15.51 7.23
CA THR A 25 -5.96 16.93 7.52
C THR A 25 -5.21 17.87 6.54
N GLN A 26 -4.06 17.46 6.00
CA GLN A 26 -3.36 18.15 4.89
C GLN A 26 -4.18 18.15 3.59
N ARG A 27 -5.16 17.25 3.44
CA ARG A 27 -6.17 17.35 2.38
C ARG A 27 -7.15 18.52 2.58
N GLN A 28 -7.12 19.24 3.71
CA GLN A 28 -8.06 20.32 4.02
C GLN A 28 -7.48 21.67 4.49
N SER A 29 -6.21 21.80 4.91
CA SER A 29 -5.70 23.10 5.40
C SER A 29 -4.53 23.67 4.60
N LYS A 30 -4.76 24.84 3.98
CA LYS A 30 -3.72 25.70 3.39
C LYS A 30 -2.75 26.22 4.47
N LEU A 31 -1.46 26.15 4.16
CA LEU A 31 -0.32 26.60 4.97
C LEU A 31 -0.30 28.12 5.20
N THR A 32 0.00 28.54 6.43
CA THR A 32 0.55 29.88 6.73
C THR A 32 1.65 29.76 7.78
N ASP A 33 2.92 29.72 7.33
CA ASP A 33 4.10 30.15 8.10
C ASP A 33 5.29 30.40 7.14
N PRO A 34 6.30 31.22 7.52
CA PRO A 34 7.17 31.92 6.57
C PRO A 34 8.38 31.10 6.08
N MET A 35 8.43 30.83 4.77
CA MET A 35 9.56 30.19 4.06
C MET A 35 10.71 31.14 3.64
N PRO A 36 11.93 30.62 3.40
CA PRO A 36 13.10 31.38 2.92
C PRO A 36 12.91 32.00 1.53
N SER A 37 13.69 33.05 1.22
CA SER A 37 13.48 33.97 0.09
C SER A 37 13.53 33.38 -1.32
N CYS A 38 14.22 32.25 -1.55
CA CYS A 38 14.24 31.58 -2.85
C CYS A 38 12.87 30.96 -3.15
N GLY A 39 12.37 30.04 -2.32
CA GLY A 39 11.12 29.33 -2.58
C GLY A 39 9.87 30.21 -2.67
N ARG A 40 9.91 31.46 -2.17
CA ARG A 40 8.82 32.42 -2.32
C ARG A 40 8.60 32.84 -3.77
N THR A 41 9.65 33.05 -4.56
CA THR A 41 9.49 33.56 -5.93
C THR A 41 8.90 32.50 -6.85
N GLU A 42 9.29 31.24 -6.69
CA GLU A 42 8.74 30.15 -7.50
C GLU A 42 7.32 29.76 -7.05
N ALA A 43 7.06 29.72 -5.74
CA ALA A 43 5.72 29.48 -5.22
C ALA A 43 4.73 30.56 -5.69
N LEU A 44 5.12 31.84 -5.60
CA LEU A 44 4.32 32.95 -6.10
C LEU A 44 4.10 32.87 -7.62
N ALA A 45 5.11 32.44 -8.39
CA ALA A 45 4.95 32.25 -9.84
C ALA A 45 3.94 31.14 -10.17
N THR A 46 3.91 30.04 -9.40
CA THR A 46 2.91 28.97 -9.57
C THR A 46 1.51 29.37 -9.09
N GLU A 47 1.41 30.32 -8.15
CA GLU A 47 0.13 30.90 -7.73
C GLU A 47 -0.43 31.89 -8.77
N LEU A 48 0.44 32.68 -9.40
CA LEU A 48 0.08 33.65 -10.44
C LEU A 48 -0.31 32.98 -11.75
N ASP A 49 0.44 31.96 -12.17
CA ASP A 49 0.10 31.14 -13.33
C ASP A 49 0.26 29.64 -13.00
N PRO A 50 -0.83 28.97 -12.59
CA PRO A 50 -0.82 27.54 -12.29
C PRO A 50 -0.47 26.66 -13.49
N THR A 51 -0.51 27.18 -14.73
CA THR A 51 -0.20 26.44 -15.96
C THR A 51 1.26 26.57 -16.39
N TYR A 52 2.06 27.38 -15.69
CA TYR A 52 3.44 27.64 -16.08
C TYR A 52 4.39 26.51 -15.65
N TYR A 53 4.49 25.47 -16.48
CA TYR A 53 5.29 24.26 -16.20
C TYR A 53 6.75 24.51 -15.80
N LYS A 54 7.38 25.59 -16.27
CA LYS A 54 8.76 25.94 -15.90
C LYS A 54 8.87 26.45 -14.46
N ALA A 55 7.85 27.15 -13.94
CA ALA A 55 7.84 27.57 -12.54
C ALA A 55 7.69 26.36 -11.62
N TRP A 56 6.84 25.41 -11.97
CA TRP A 56 6.72 24.13 -11.25
C TRP A 56 8.04 23.34 -11.22
N ALA A 57 8.75 23.24 -12.35
CA ALA A 57 10.06 22.58 -12.39
C ALA A 57 11.11 23.27 -11.49
N ARG A 58 11.14 24.60 -11.49
CA ARG A 58 12.06 25.36 -10.62
C ARG A 58 11.72 25.22 -9.14
N LEU A 59 10.42 25.24 -8.80
CA LEU A 59 9.95 24.96 -7.45
C LEU A 59 10.38 23.56 -7.01
N ALA A 60 10.27 22.58 -7.90
CA ALA A 60 10.68 21.21 -7.63
C ALA A 60 12.19 21.10 -7.33
N ILE A 61 13.04 21.75 -8.13
CA ILE A 61 14.49 21.83 -7.89
C ILE A 61 14.80 22.51 -6.55
N ALA A 62 14.14 23.65 -6.26
CA ALA A 62 14.34 24.38 -5.01
C ALA A 62 13.95 23.53 -3.80
N LYS A 63 12.80 22.85 -3.85
CA LYS A 63 12.34 21.93 -2.81
C LYS A 63 13.27 20.74 -2.64
N ASN A 64 13.81 20.19 -3.73
CA ASN A 64 14.81 19.12 -3.67
C ASN A 64 16.10 19.58 -2.98
N ALA A 65 16.57 20.80 -3.29
CA ALA A 65 17.76 21.38 -2.66
C ALA A 65 17.57 21.62 -1.15
N LEU A 66 16.33 21.91 -0.72
CA LEU A 66 15.93 22.03 0.68
C LEU A 66 15.65 20.68 1.37
N GLN A 67 15.87 19.55 0.67
CA GLN A 67 15.55 18.21 1.16
C GLN A 67 14.04 17.99 1.45
N GLU A 68 13.19 18.85 0.88
CA GLU A 68 11.73 18.69 0.90
C GLU A 68 11.30 17.78 -0.26
N TYR A 69 11.63 16.50 -0.15
CA TYR A 69 11.53 15.56 -1.27
C TYR A 69 10.09 15.30 -1.77
N LEU A 70 9.13 15.15 -0.86
CA LEU A 70 7.72 14.97 -1.24
C LEU A 70 7.14 16.23 -1.93
N PRO A 71 7.29 17.45 -1.37
CA PRO A 71 6.95 18.69 -2.08
C PRO A 71 7.66 18.84 -3.43
N SER A 72 8.92 18.41 -3.53
CA SER A 72 9.67 18.42 -4.78
C SER A 72 9.04 17.50 -5.83
N ALA A 73 8.73 16.26 -5.46
CA ALA A 73 8.10 15.29 -6.36
C ALA A 73 6.72 15.76 -6.85
N LEU A 74 5.91 16.31 -5.95
CA LEU A 74 4.61 16.91 -6.31
C LEU A 74 4.79 18.08 -7.29
N ALA A 75 5.79 18.94 -7.08
CA ALA A 75 6.07 20.05 -7.99
C ALA A 75 6.57 19.55 -9.37
N TRP A 76 7.38 18.49 -9.43
CA TRP A 76 7.76 17.85 -10.70
C TRP A 76 6.55 17.25 -11.43
N GLN A 77 5.65 16.59 -10.70
CA GLN A 77 4.41 16.06 -11.29
C GLN A 77 3.55 17.18 -11.87
N ARG A 78 3.40 18.30 -11.15
CA ARG A 78 2.68 19.47 -11.66
C ARG A 78 3.34 20.07 -12.90
N ALA A 79 4.67 20.10 -12.96
CA ALA A 79 5.41 20.52 -14.15
C ALA A 79 5.10 19.64 -15.37
N LEU A 80 5.06 18.31 -15.18
CA LEU A 80 4.69 17.37 -16.25
C LEU A 80 3.23 17.51 -16.67
N ASP A 81 2.33 17.73 -15.70
CA ASP A 81 0.89 17.84 -15.94
C ASP A 81 0.49 19.07 -16.73
N THR A 82 1.26 20.15 -16.59
CA THR A 82 1.01 21.45 -17.23
C THR A 82 1.77 21.61 -18.54
N LEU A 83 2.60 20.64 -18.90
CA LEU A 83 3.36 20.64 -20.15
C LEU A 83 2.44 20.24 -21.31
N PRO A 84 2.43 20.97 -22.45
CA PRO A 84 1.49 20.72 -23.55
C PRO A 84 1.54 19.27 -24.05
N THR A 85 0.40 18.58 -24.15
CA THR A 85 0.36 17.16 -24.53
C THR A 85 0.50 16.93 -26.04
N GLU A 86 0.07 17.89 -26.86
CA GLU A 86 0.06 17.82 -28.32
C GLU A 86 0.95 18.91 -28.94
N ASN A 87 1.48 18.65 -30.15
CA ASN A 87 2.31 19.60 -30.92
C ASN A 87 3.54 20.12 -30.15
N LEU A 88 4.21 19.23 -29.42
CA LEU A 88 5.44 19.54 -28.70
C LEU A 88 6.51 20.05 -29.66
N THR A 89 7.09 21.21 -29.32
CA THR A 89 8.36 21.59 -29.90
C THR A 89 9.45 20.59 -29.48
N PRO A 90 10.53 20.42 -30.28
CA PRO A 90 11.66 19.55 -29.91
C PRO A 90 12.23 19.85 -28.51
N MET A 91 12.28 21.15 -28.15
CA MET A 91 12.71 21.61 -26.83
C MET A 91 11.75 21.17 -25.71
N GLN A 92 10.44 21.22 -25.92
CA GLN A 92 9.46 20.73 -24.94
C GLN A 92 9.48 19.21 -24.83
N GLY A 93 9.79 18.49 -25.93
CA GLY A 93 10.03 17.05 -25.91
C GLY A 93 11.23 16.69 -25.01
N GLN A 94 12.35 17.42 -25.15
CA GLN A 94 13.51 17.26 -24.26
C GLN A 94 13.18 17.60 -22.80
N GLN A 95 12.48 18.71 -22.56
CA GLN A 95 12.07 19.11 -21.20
C GLN A 95 11.16 18.07 -20.55
N ARG A 96 10.24 17.46 -21.31
CA ARG A 96 9.42 16.36 -20.79
C ARG A 96 10.27 15.17 -20.36
N GLN A 97 11.24 14.76 -21.16
CA GLN A 97 12.14 13.65 -20.81
C GLN A 97 13.00 13.99 -19.58
N GLU A 98 13.53 15.21 -19.52
CA GLU A 98 14.29 15.71 -18.37
C GLU A 98 13.43 15.70 -17.10
N TYR A 99 12.22 16.24 -17.16
CA TYR A 99 11.31 16.30 -16.01
C TYR A 99 10.85 14.91 -15.57
N GLN A 100 10.66 13.96 -16.49
CA GLN A 100 10.36 12.57 -16.17
C GLN A 100 11.53 11.84 -15.51
N SER A 101 12.76 12.20 -15.85
CA SER A 101 13.97 11.69 -15.19
C SER A 101 14.11 12.32 -13.81
N ASP A 102 13.93 13.64 -13.72
CA ASP A 102 14.13 14.40 -12.49
C ASP A 102 13.01 14.21 -11.47
N SER A 103 11.78 13.89 -11.89
CA SER A 103 10.67 13.61 -10.97
C SER A 103 10.92 12.39 -10.09
N LYS A 104 11.74 11.44 -10.55
CA LYS A 104 12.12 10.24 -9.80
C LYS A 104 13.20 10.54 -8.76
N LYS A 105 14.10 11.48 -9.04
CA LYS A 105 15.28 11.76 -8.20
C LYS A 105 14.95 12.16 -6.76
N PRO A 106 13.92 12.97 -6.45
CA PRO A 106 13.59 13.32 -5.07
C PRO A 106 13.10 12.14 -4.24
N LEU A 107 12.20 11.29 -4.77
CA LEU A 107 11.76 10.10 -4.02
C LEU A 107 12.92 9.11 -3.87
N THR A 108 13.67 8.86 -4.95
CA THR A 108 14.87 8.04 -4.92
C THR A 108 15.87 8.58 -3.87
N ALA A 109 16.17 9.87 -3.85
CA ALA A 109 17.08 10.47 -2.87
C ALA A 109 16.53 10.50 -1.43
N CYS A 110 15.21 10.63 -1.26
CA CYS A 110 14.52 10.56 0.04
C CYS A 110 14.60 9.17 0.67
N ILE A 111 14.75 8.13 -0.15
CA ILE A 111 14.71 6.75 0.32
C ILE A 111 16.12 6.15 0.31
N GLU A 112 16.89 6.30 -0.76
CA GLU A 112 18.25 5.74 -0.89
C GLU A 112 19.25 6.35 0.11
N ARG A 113 19.23 7.69 0.32
CA ARG A 113 20.19 8.30 1.26
C ARG A 113 19.93 7.88 2.70
N PRO A 114 18.68 7.88 3.20
CA PRO A 114 18.39 7.29 4.49
C PRO A 114 18.68 5.79 4.52
N ALA A 115 18.36 5.02 3.48
CA ALA A 115 18.64 3.58 3.44
C ALA A 115 20.14 3.30 3.64
N MET A 116 21.03 3.97 2.90
CA MET A 116 22.48 3.83 3.08
C MET A 116 22.96 4.24 4.48
N ALA A 117 22.41 5.31 5.05
CA ALA A 117 22.79 5.76 6.39
C ALA A 117 22.29 4.79 7.48
N ILE A 118 21.09 4.22 7.28
CA ILE A 118 20.48 3.24 8.16
C ILE A 118 21.24 1.91 8.07
N GLU A 119 21.63 1.49 6.86
CA GLU A 119 22.48 0.32 6.62
C GLU A 119 23.81 0.45 7.34
N ALA A 120 24.50 1.60 7.17
CA ALA A 120 25.75 1.88 7.86
C ALA A 120 25.61 1.90 9.39
N SER A 121 24.43 2.22 9.92
CA SER A 121 24.12 2.17 11.36
C SER A 121 23.75 0.78 11.87
N GLY A 122 23.53 -0.21 10.98
CA GLY A 122 23.03 -1.53 11.33
C GLY A 122 21.58 -1.54 11.83
N ASN A 123 20.81 -0.48 11.58
CA ASN A 123 19.44 -0.37 12.06
C ASN A 123 18.48 -1.15 11.14
N THR A 124 18.04 -2.32 11.59
CA THR A 124 17.13 -3.20 10.85
C THR A 124 15.64 -2.94 11.12
N ARG A 125 15.29 -1.89 11.89
CA ARG A 125 13.91 -1.63 12.34
C ARG A 125 13.32 -0.35 11.76
N SER A 126 14.00 0.27 10.79
CA SER A 126 13.51 1.47 10.14
C SER A 126 12.43 1.15 9.11
N SER A 127 11.38 1.96 9.08
CA SER A 127 10.34 1.90 8.04
C SER A 127 10.86 2.18 6.63
N VAL A 128 12.07 2.76 6.50
CA VAL A 128 12.71 3.02 5.21
C VAL A 128 12.91 1.73 4.40
N TRP A 129 13.23 0.61 5.06
CA TRP A 129 13.43 -0.69 4.40
C TRP A 129 12.16 -1.14 3.66
N ILE A 130 11.02 -1.05 4.36
CA ILE A 130 9.72 -1.40 3.80
C ILE A 130 9.32 -0.44 2.67
N LEU A 131 9.47 0.87 2.91
CA LEU A 131 9.06 1.91 1.97
C LEU A 131 9.84 1.85 0.66
N HIS A 132 11.13 1.54 0.72
CA HIS A 132 11.97 1.40 -0.47
C HIS A 132 11.51 0.28 -1.37
N GLU A 133 11.49 -0.94 -0.86
CA GLU A 133 11.14 -2.13 -1.64
C GLU A 133 9.70 -2.06 -2.17
N ALA A 134 8.77 -1.60 -1.33
CA ALA A 134 7.39 -1.44 -1.74
C ALA A 134 7.22 -0.40 -2.85
N TYR A 135 7.99 0.70 -2.79
CA TYR A 135 7.97 1.73 -3.82
C TYR A 135 8.57 1.25 -5.13
N GLU A 136 9.70 0.54 -5.11
CA GLU A 136 10.33 0.00 -6.32
C GLU A 136 9.38 -0.97 -7.04
N GLU A 137 8.78 -1.90 -6.31
CA GLU A 137 7.77 -2.83 -6.84
C GLU A 137 6.58 -2.09 -7.46
N PHE A 138 6.00 -1.12 -6.75
CA PHE A 138 4.86 -0.38 -7.28
C PHE A 138 5.21 0.52 -8.47
N ALA A 139 6.35 1.19 -8.43
CA ALA A 139 6.82 2.06 -9.51
C ALA A 139 7.05 1.26 -10.80
N GLU A 140 7.55 0.02 -10.66
CA GLU A 140 7.70 -0.91 -11.78
C GLU A 140 6.34 -1.32 -12.36
N GLY A 141 5.37 -1.66 -11.51
CA GLY A 141 3.99 -1.94 -11.94
C GLY A 141 3.36 -0.77 -12.69
N VAL A 142 3.56 0.47 -12.21
CA VAL A 142 3.10 1.69 -12.89
C VAL A 142 3.82 1.89 -14.22
N ARG A 143 5.10 1.57 -14.31
CA ARG A 143 5.90 1.65 -15.54
C ARG A 143 5.36 0.69 -16.61
N ILE A 144 5.10 -0.56 -16.25
CA ILE A 144 4.51 -1.59 -17.14
C ILE A 144 3.09 -1.16 -17.55
N MET A 145 2.26 -0.74 -16.59
CA MET A 145 0.88 -0.30 -16.84
C MET A 145 0.80 0.86 -17.85
N LYS A 146 1.77 1.79 -17.82
CA LYS A 146 1.88 2.91 -18.77
C LYS A 146 2.40 2.49 -20.15
N GLY A 147 2.67 1.20 -20.38
CA GLY A 147 3.14 0.66 -21.65
C GLY A 147 4.59 1.06 -21.97
N VAL A 148 5.39 1.37 -20.94
CA VAL A 148 6.80 1.74 -21.11
C VAL A 148 7.64 0.50 -21.43
N THR A 149 7.21 -0.69 -21.00
CA THR A 149 7.67 -1.99 -21.52
C THR A 149 6.48 -2.77 -22.04
N VAL A 150 6.61 -3.29 -23.26
CA VAL A 150 5.52 -3.99 -23.98
C VAL A 150 5.61 -5.51 -23.79
N ASP A 151 6.75 -6.04 -23.33
CA ASP A 151 7.03 -7.48 -23.28
C ASP A 151 7.12 -8.09 -21.86
N GLU A 152 6.99 -7.28 -20.80
CA GLU A 152 7.09 -7.75 -19.42
C GLU A 152 5.67 -7.97 -18.87
N GLY A 153 5.27 -9.25 -18.76
CA GLY A 153 4.05 -9.60 -18.01
C GLY A 153 4.21 -9.32 -16.52
N GLY A 154 3.13 -9.42 -15.74
CA GLY A 154 3.22 -9.26 -14.29
C GLY A 154 3.03 -7.81 -13.82
N GLY A 155 2.46 -6.94 -14.65
CA GLY A 155 2.14 -5.57 -14.23
C GLY A 155 1.19 -5.56 -13.03
N LEU A 156 0.21 -6.47 -12.98
CA LEU A 156 -0.68 -6.63 -11.82
C LEU A 156 0.05 -7.19 -10.60
N GLN A 157 1.07 -8.02 -10.80
CA GLN A 157 1.90 -8.53 -9.71
C GLN A 157 2.64 -7.39 -9.02
N HIS A 158 3.39 -6.59 -9.77
CA HIS A 158 4.11 -5.44 -9.24
C HIS A 158 3.19 -4.38 -8.62
N LEU A 159 2.05 -4.09 -9.28
CA LEU A 159 1.06 -3.14 -8.76
C LEU A 159 0.38 -3.60 -7.47
N SER A 160 0.36 -4.90 -7.16
CA SER A 160 -0.24 -5.43 -5.94
C SER A 160 0.79 -5.73 -4.85
N ASN A 161 1.98 -6.24 -5.18
CA ASN A 161 3.02 -6.59 -4.21
C ASN A 161 3.47 -5.40 -3.37
N GLY A 162 3.73 -4.25 -4.01
CA GLY A 162 4.14 -3.04 -3.29
C GLY A 162 3.10 -2.59 -2.26
N PRO A 163 1.84 -2.34 -2.66
CA PRO A 163 0.79 -1.94 -1.72
C PRO A 163 0.45 -2.99 -0.64
N VAL A 164 0.54 -4.28 -0.96
CA VAL A 164 0.37 -5.38 0.04
C VAL A 164 1.48 -5.37 1.08
N ARG A 165 2.68 -4.97 0.68
CA ARG A 165 3.82 -4.80 1.57
C ARG A 165 3.71 -3.53 2.41
N GLU A 166 3.20 -2.44 1.84
CA GLU A 166 3.12 -1.12 2.45
C GLU A 166 2.06 -0.27 1.75
N ASP A 167 1.01 0.15 2.43
CA ASP A 167 -0.09 0.89 1.81
C ASP A 167 0.31 2.33 1.44
N ARG A 168 1.22 2.94 2.20
CA ARG A 168 1.62 4.36 2.04
C ARG A 168 2.25 4.68 0.70
N ILE A 169 2.76 3.69 -0.03
CA ILE A 169 3.34 3.91 -1.37
C ILE A 169 2.28 4.04 -2.45
N PHE A 170 1.02 3.65 -2.19
CA PHE A 170 -0.03 3.68 -3.22
C PHE A 170 -0.45 5.13 -3.51
N HIS A 171 -0.36 5.54 -4.77
CA HIS A 171 -0.78 6.85 -5.22
C HIS A 171 -1.27 6.84 -6.67
N LEU A 172 -2.24 7.71 -6.96
CA LEU A 172 -2.80 7.92 -8.29
C LEU A 172 -2.32 9.28 -8.81
N GLU A 173 -1.41 9.30 -9.81
CA GLU A 173 -0.93 10.56 -10.41
C GLU A 173 -2.08 11.36 -11.06
N LYS A 174 -2.89 10.70 -11.90
CA LYS A 174 -4.07 11.24 -12.58
C LYS A 174 -5.14 10.15 -12.67
N GLU A 175 -6.17 10.26 -11.84
CA GLU A 175 -7.18 9.20 -11.63
C GLU A 175 -7.75 8.64 -12.94
N SER A 176 -8.21 9.49 -13.87
CA SER A 176 -8.80 9.04 -15.13
C SER A 176 -7.81 8.31 -16.05
N LEU A 177 -6.58 8.80 -16.16
CA LEU A 177 -5.54 8.16 -16.97
C LEU A 177 -5.04 6.87 -16.33
N TRP A 178 -4.92 6.86 -15.00
CA TRP A 178 -4.53 5.69 -14.23
C TRP A 178 -5.56 4.57 -14.41
N ILE A 179 -6.85 4.87 -14.22
CA ILE A 179 -7.94 3.88 -14.40
C ILE A 179 -7.96 3.33 -15.83
N SER A 180 -7.76 4.19 -16.83
CA SER A 180 -7.69 3.77 -18.23
C SER A 180 -6.50 2.83 -18.49
N ALA A 181 -5.31 3.17 -17.99
CA ALA A 181 -4.11 2.36 -18.12
C ALA A 181 -4.23 1.02 -17.37
N TYR A 182 -4.81 1.03 -16.18
CA TYR A 182 -5.10 -0.17 -15.38
C TYR A 182 -6.08 -1.10 -16.09
N ASN A 183 -7.19 -0.57 -16.62
CA ASN A 183 -8.16 -1.36 -17.38
C ASN A 183 -7.55 -1.95 -18.66
N ARG A 184 -6.63 -1.23 -19.31
CA ARG A 184 -5.87 -1.75 -20.45
C ARG A 184 -4.95 -2.89 -20.02
N LEU A 185 -4.19 -2.72 -18.93
CA LEU A 185 -3.32 -3.76 -18.38
C LEU A 185 -4.13 -5.03 -18.05
N GLY A 186 -5.25 -4.89 -17.34
CA GLY A 186 -6.14 -6.01 -17.04
C GLY A 186 -6.76 -6.66 -18.30
N THR A 187 -6.85 -5.95 -19.42
CA THR A 187 -7.26 -6.52 -20.71
C THR A 187 -6.13 -7.34 -21.34
N LEU A 188 -4.90 -6.83 -21.33
CA LEU A 188 -3.74 -7.54 -21.86
C LEU A 188 -3.44 -8.83 -21.07
N GLU A 189 -3.47 -8.76 -19.74
CA GLU A 189 -3.32 -9.94 -18.87
C GLU A 189 -4.45 -10.95 -19.12
N ARG A 190 -5.66 -10.47 -19.44
CA ARG A 190 -6.77 -11.34 -19.82
C ARG A 190 -6.58 -12.03 -21.16
N GLU A 191 -6.10 -11.32 -22.17
CA GLU A 191 -5.84 -11.89 -23.49
C GLU A 191 -4.72 -12.94 -23.43
N ARG A 192 -3.71 -12.72 -22.57
CA ARG A 192 -2.58 -13.64 -22.40
C ARG A 192 -2.96 -14.94 -21.70
N HIS A 193 -3.74 -14.86 -20.62
CA HIS A 193 -3.98 -16.02 -19.75
C HIS A 193 -5.43 -16.55 -19.81
N ASN A 194 -6.34 -15.83 -20.45
CA ASN A 194 -7.79 -16.07 -20.46
C ASN A 194 -8.42 -16.33 -19.07
N PRO A 195 -8.09 -15.54 -18.03
CA PRO A 195 -8.68 -15.65 -16.72
C PRO A 195 -10.07 -15.02 -16.66
N ARG A 196 -10.95 -15.66 -15.88
CA ARG A 196 -12.32 -15.18 -15.69
C ARG A 196 -12.43 -14.14 -14.56
N LEU A 197 -11.62 -13.08 -14.63
CA LEU A 197 -11.53 -12.04 -13.58
C LEU A 197 -12.88 -11.43 -13.19
N ALA A 198 -13.75 -11.20 -14.18
CA ALA A 198 -15.07 -10.61 -13.96
C ALA A 198 -16.01 -11.49 -13.11
N ALA A 199 -15.69 -12.77 -12.94
CA ALA A 199 -16.47 -13.71 -12.15
C ALA A 199 -16.09 -13.69 -10.65
N GLY A 200 -14.99 -13.01 -10.29
CA GLY A 200 -14.56 -12.78 -8.91
C GLY A 200 -14.05 -14.02 -8.16
N PRO A 201 -13.73 -13.87 -6.86
CA PRO A 201 -13.15 -14.95 -6.05
C PRO A 201 -14.04 -16.20 -5.94
N ASP A 202 -15.36 -16.05 -5.80
CA ASP A 202 -16.31 -17.17 -5.68
C ASP A 202 -16.26 -18.13 -6.89
N TYR A 203 -15.98 -17.58 -8.07
CA TYR A 203 -15.79 -18.39 -9.28
C TYR A 203 -14.55 -19.29 -9.15
N VAL A 204 -13.45 -18.74 -8.66
CA VAL A 204 -12.19 -19.48 -8.49
C VAL A 204 -12.40 -20.67 -7.57
N LYS A 205 -13.02 -20.47 -6.40
CA LYS A 205 -13.30 -21.55 -5.44
C LYS A 205 -14.13 -22.69 -6.05
N ARG A 206 -15.12 -22.34 -6.87
CA ARG A 206 -16.03 -23.32 -7.50
C ARG A 206 -15.37 -24.09 -8.64
N GLU A 207 -14.56 -23.43 -9.46
CA GLU A 207 -14.22 -23.93 -10.80
C GLU A 207 -12.75 -24.34 -10.94
N ALA A 208 -11.87 -23.81 -10.09
CA ALA A 208 -10.46 -24.15 -10.10
C ALA A 208 -10.19 -25.65 -9.99
N PRO A 209 -10.89 -26.46 -9.15
CA PRO A 209 -10.61 -27.89 -9.06
C PRO A 209 -10.87 -28.64 -10.37
N SER A 210 -12.02 -28.40 -11.01
CA SER A 210 -12.36 -29.03 -12.30
C SER A 210 -11.42 -28.56 -13.40
N ARG A 211 -11.12 -27.25 -13.46
CA ARG A 211 -10.18 -26.70 -14.44
C ARG A 211 -8.76 -27.24 -14.23
N LEU A 212 -8.35 -27.47 -12.99
CA LEU A 212 -7.04 -28.02 -12.68
C LEU A 212 -6.93 -29.46 -13.21
N ALA A 213 -7.97 -30.26 -13.02
CA ALA A 213 -8.04 -31.63 -13.54
C ALA A 213 -8.03 -31.69 -15.07
N GLU A 214 -8.68 -30.73 -15.74
CA GLU A 214 -8.79 -30.69 -17.21
C GLU A 214 -7.58 -30.07 -17.92
N LYS A 215 -6.99 -29.02 -17.34
CA LYS A 215 -6.05 -28.12 -18.03
C LYS A 215 -4.72 -27.93 -17.31
N GLY A 216 -4.61 -28.34 -16.05
CA GLY A 216 -3.40 -28.19 -15.26
C GLY A 216 -3.12 -26.78 -14.74
N TRP A 217 -1.98 -26.65 -14.07
CA TRP A 217 -1.58 -25.45 -13.34
C TRP A 217 -1.30 -24.24 -14.22
N GLU A 218 -0.86 -24.43 -15.46
CA GLU A 218 -0.60 -23.33 -16.42
C GLU A 218 -1.84 -22.47 -16.69
N VAL A 219 -3.03 -23.03 -16.49
CA VAL A 219 -4.30 -22.29 -16.62
C VAL A 219 -4.81 -21.83 -15.26
N VAL A 220 -4.77 -22.69 -14.24
CA VAL A 220 -5.37 -22.39 -12.94
C VAL A 220 -4.56 -21.39 -12.12
N ARG A 221 -3.22 -21.44 -12.17
CA ARG A 221 -2.38 -20.49 -11.44
C ARG A 221 -2.65 -19.04 -11.89
N PRO A 222 -2.60 -18.68 -13.19
CA PRO A 222 -2.94 -17.33 -13.61
C PRO A 222 -4.37 -16.92 -13.28
N ASP A 223 -5.34 -17.86 -13.34
CA ASP A 223 -6.73 -17.58 -12.95
C ASP A 223 -6.82 -17.11 -11.49
N VAL A 224 -6.16 -17.82 -10.57
CA VAL A 224 -6.14 -17.49 -9.14
C VAL A 224 -5.37 -16.19 -8.93
N ASP A 225 -4.14 -16.13 -9.41
CA ASP A 225 -3.21 -15.01 -9.20
C ASP A 225 -3.80 -13.68 -9.66
N LEU A 226 -4.27 -13.60 -10.91
CA LEU A 226 -4.81 -12.36 -11.47
C LEU A 226 -6.14 -11.97 -10.81
N THR A 227 -6.96 -12.93 -10.40
CA THR A 227 -8.22 -12.64 -9.68
C THR A 227 -7.94 -12.03 -8.31
N ILE A 228 -7.04 -12.63 -7.53
CA ILE A 228 -6.69 -12.11 -6.20
C ILE A 228 -6.03 -10.74 -6.29
N ARG A 229 -5.05 -10.57 -7.19
CA ARG A 229 -4.31 -9.29 -7.34
C ARG A 229 -5.19 -8.16 -7.83
N SER A 230 -6.07 -8.43 -8.80
CA SER A 230 -6.99 -7.40 -9.32
C SER A 230 -7.96 -6.90 -8.26
N VAL A 231 -8.43 -7.77 -7.35
CA VAL A 231 -9.26 -7.38 -6.20
C VAL A 231 -8.44 -6.68 -5.12
N SER A 232 -7.21 -7.14 -4.85
CA SER A 232 -6.33 -6.55 -3.83
C SER A 232 -6.02 -5.07 -4.13
N ILE A 233 -5.88 -4.70 -5.40
CA ILE A 233 -5.67 -3.30 -5.80
C ILE A 233 -6.91 -2.43 -5.52
N LEU A 234 -8.11 -2.99 -5.61
CA LEU A 234 -9.36 -2.25 -5.33
C LEU A 234 -9.48 -1.84 -3.86
N VAL A 235 -8.74 -2.49 -2.94
CA VAL A 235 -8.73 -2.14 -1.52
C VAL A 235 -8.26 -0.70 -1.30
N PHE A 236 -7.40 -0.20 -2.18
CA PHE A 236 -6.85 1.15 -2.10
C PHE A 236 -7.72 2.22 -2.76
N GLU A 237 -8.93 1.87 -3.22
CA GLU A 237 -9.83 2.82 -3.82
C GLU A 237 -10.41 3.79 -2.76
N PRO A 238 -10.11 5.10 -2.84
CA PRO A 238 -10.31 6.03 -1.73
C PRO A 238 -11.77 6.48 -1.53
N ARG A 239 -12.75 5.80 -2.14
CA ARG A 239 -14.15 6.26 -2.19
C ARG A 239 -14.96 5.62 -1.05
N PRO A 240 -15.48 6.42 -0.10
CA PRO A 240 -16.27 5.92 1.04
C PRO A 240 -17.51 5.11 0.63
N THR A 241 -18.07 5.38 -0.55
CA THR A 241 -19.25 4.69 -1.10
C THR A 241 -18.97 3.23 -1.51
N VAL A 242 -17.72 2.79 -1.44
CA VAL A 242 -17.27 1.46 -1.87
C VAL A 242 -16.74 0.62 -0.70
N VAL A 243 -16.67 1.17 0.52
CA VAL A 243 -16.05 0.52 1.68
C VAL A 243 -16.66 -0.86 1.98
N SER A 244 -17.99 -1.01 1.93
CA SER A 244 -18.63 -2.33 2.10
C SER A 244 -18.26 -3.33 1.01
N LYS A 245 -18.17 -2.88 -0.24
CA LYS A 245 -17.77 -3.74 -1.38
C LYS A 245 -16.31 -4.14 -1.28
N VAL A 246 -15.44 -3.23 -0.83
CA VAL A 246 -14.02 -3.52 -0.57
C VAL A 246 -13.90 -4.57 0.53
N LEU A 247 -14.65 -4.41 1.63
CA LEU A 247 -14.67 -5.38 2.71
C LEU A 247 -15.12 -6.77 2.27
N ASP A 248 -16.21 -6.83 1.51
CA ASP A 248 -16.75 -8.10 1.01
C ASP A 248 -15.78 -8.77 0.03
N SER A 249 -15.18 -7.99 -0.87
CA SER A 249 -14.28 -8.52 -1.90
C SER A 249 -12.96 -9.01 -1.28
N SER A 250 -12.41 -8.27 -0.32
CA SER A 250 -11.17 -8.65 0.38
C SER A 250 -11.37 -9.91 1.22
N GLY A 251 -12.49 -10.00 1.95
CA GLY A 251 -12.85 -11.20 2.72
C GLY A 251 -12.96 -12.43 1.83
N ARG A 252 -13.63 -12.32 0.68
CA ARG A 252 -13.72 -13.42 -0.29
C ARG A 252 -12.37 -13.82 -0.89
N CYS A 253 -11.45 -12.87 -1.09
CA CYS A 253 -10.08 -13.19 -1.51
C CYS A 253 -9.37 -14.03 -0.46
N LEU A 254 -9.42 -13.62 0.82
CA LEU A 254 -8.85 -14.41 1.91
C LEU A 254 -9.47 -15.81 1.99
N GLU A 255 -10.80 -15.92 1.88
CA GLU A 255 -11.48 -17.23 1.86
C GLU A 255 -11.05 -18.16 0.71
N VAL A 256 -10.68 -17.59 -0.45
CA VAL A 256 -10.15 -18.36 -1.59
C VAL A 256 -8.71 -18.78 -1.32
N LEU A 257 -7.88 -17.88 -0.78
CA LEU A 257 -6.49 -18.17 -0.49
C LEU A 257 -6.35 -19.24 0.60
N GLU A 258 -7.13 -19.15 1.68
CA GLU A 258 -7.14 -20.13 2.77
C GLU A 258 -7.66 -21.48 2.31
N TRP A 259 -8.78 -21.49 1.55
CA TRP A 259 -9.28 -22.71 0.93
C TRP A 259 -8.24 -23.35 -0.01
N GLY A 260 -7.54 -22.54 -0.79
CA GLY A 260 -6.48 -22.98 -1.69
C GLY A 260 -5.26 -23.53 -0.94
N GLN A 261 -4.88 -22.91 0.19
CA GLN A 261 -3.83 -23.43 1.06
C GLN A 261 -4.17 -24.81 1.59
N ASP A 262 -5.40 -25.02 2.08
CA ASP A 262 -5.84 -26.33 2.58
C ASP A 262 -5.90 -27.39 1.47
N LEU A 263 -6.49 -27.03 0.33
CA LEU A 263 -6.71 -27.96 -0.78
C LEU A 263 -5.39 -28.35 -1.48
N TRP A 264 -4.45 -27.42 -1.58
CA TRP A 264 -3.20 -27.58 -2.33
C TRP A 264 -1.96 -27.48 -1.46
N LYS A 265 -2.07 -27.84 -0.17
CA LYS A 265 -0.96 -27.77 0.80
C LYS A 265 0.30 -28.53 0.40
N GLU A 266 0.16 -29.62 -0.36
CA GLU A 266 1.27 -30.45 -0.83
C GLU A 266 1.88 -29.94 -2.15
N VAL A 267 1.29 -28.88 -2.74
CA VAL A 267 1.74 -28.34 -4.02
C VAL A 267 2.78 -27.24 -3.76
N PRO A 268 4.00 -27.34 -4.34
CA PRO A 268 5.02 -26.31 -4.15
C PRO A 268 4.56 -24.93 -4.61
N THR A 269 5.01 -23.90 -3.89
CA THR A 269 4.76 -22.48 -4.20
C THR A 269 5.12 -22.10 -5.63
N SER A 270 6.22 -22.65 -6.16
CA SER A 270 6.66 -22.40 -7.54
C SER A 270 5.62 -22.83 -8.59
N VAL A 271 4.70 -23.72 -8.22
CA VAL A 271 3.60 -24.22 -9.05
C VAL A 271 2.30 -23.47 -8.79
N ARG A 272 1.90 -23.29 -7.52
CA ARG A 272 0.62 -22.65 -7.16
C ARG A 272 0.65 -21.11 -7.17
N GLY A 273 1.83 -20.52 -7.15
CA GLY A 273 2.06 -19.06 -7.21
C GLY A 273 2.19 -18.41 -5.84
N GLU A 274 2.86 -17.24 -5.83
CA GLU A 274 3.20 -16.47 -4.63
C GLU A 274 1.98 -15.96 -3.85
N VAL A 275 0.85 -15.72 -4.52
CA VAL A 275 -0.40 -15.32 -3.83
C VAL A 275 -0.89 -16.35 -2.81
N SER A 276 -0.45 -17.60 -2.94
CA SER A 276 -0.78 -18.68 -2.00
C SER A 276 0.21 -18.79 -0.82
N GLU A 277 1.25 -17.96 -0.80
CA GLU A 277 2.21 -17.91 0.30
C GLU A 277 1.61 -17.25 1.53
N GLU A 278 2.03 -17.74 2.69
CA GLU A 278 1.56 -17.22 3.97
C GLU A 278 1.88 -15.72 4.13
N THR A 279 3.04 -15.27 3.63
CA THR A 279 3.44 -13.87 3.70
C THR A 279 2.52 -12.97 2.86
N PHE A 280 2.09 -13.41 1.68
CA PHE A 280 1.12 -12.67 0.88
C PHE A 280 -0.24 -12.61 1.57
N ILE A 281 -0.71 -13.73 2.14
CA ILE A 281 -1.97 -13.79 2.89
C ILE A 281 -1.92 -12.89 4.12
N ARG A 282 -0.81 -12.87 4.87
CA ARG A 282 -0.60 -11.95 5.99
C ARG A 282 -0.71 -10.49 5.56
N GLY A 283 -0.03 -10.12 4.47
CA GLY A 283 -0.09 -8.75 3.94
C GLY A 283 -1.52 -8.36 3.53
N LEU A 284 -2.22 -9.23 2.79
CA LEU A 284 -3.60 -8.96 2.38
C LEU A 284 -4.56 -8.89 3.59
N ARG A 285 -4.39 -9.78 4.58
CA ARG A 285 -5.15 -9.76 5.83
C ARG A 285 -4.87 -8.50 6.64
N ASN A 286 -3.64 -8.01 6.65
CA ASN A 286 -3.28 -6.76 7.32
C ASN A 286 -4.02 -5.56 6.69
N LEU A 287 -4.03 -5.45 5.35
CA LEU A 287 -4.85 -4.45 4.65
C LEU A 287 -6.35 -4.61 4.94
N TYR A 288 -6.81 -5.85 5.06
CA TYR A 288 -8.19 -6.14 5.38
C TYR A 288 -8.58 -5.68 6.78
N LEU A 289 -7.72 -5.92 7.78
CA LEU A 289 -7.89 -5.41 9.14
C LEU A 289 -8.01 -3.88 9.16
N GLU A 290 -7.15 -3.19 8.43
CA GLU A 290 -7.21 -1.73 8.32
C GLU A 290 -8.53 -1.26 7.68
N SER A 291 -9.01 -1.98 6.65
CA SER A 291 -10.30 -1.69 6.01
C SER A 291 -11.47 -1.88 6.98
N ILE A 292 -11.44 -2.94 7.80
CA ILE A 292 -12.47 -3.20 8.83
C ILE A 292 -12.40 -2.10 9.89
N LEU A 293 -11.21 -1.72 10.35
CA LEU A 293 -11.01 -0.68 11.35
C LEU A 293 -11.54 0.69 10.87
N VAL A 294 -11.26 1.06 9.61
CA VAL A 294 -11.81 2.28 8.99
C VAL A 294 -13.35 2.21 8.97
N SER A 295 -13.91 1.08 8.57
CA SER A 295 -15.37 0.87 8.55
C SER A 295 -16.01 0.98 9.93
N PHE A 296 -15.36 0.39 10.93
CA PHE A 296 -15.78 0.48 12.33
C PHE A 296 -15.68 1.92 12.86
N GLY A 297 -14.66 2.67 12.42
CA GLY A 297 -14.55 4.10 12.69
C GLY A 297 -15.73 4.92 12.14
N LEU A 298 -16.29 4.51 11.00
CA LEU A 298 -17.46 5.14 10.38
C LEU A 298 -18.79 4.76 11.08
N ASP A 299 -18.95 3.51 11.53
CA ASP A 299 -20.09 3.09 12.36
C ASP A 299 -19.66 2.28 13.59
N ARG A 300 -19.37 2.99 14.68
CA ARG A 300 -18.92 2.38 15.95
C ARG A 300 -19.98 1.52 16.64
N ARG A 301 -21.22 1.51 16.16
CA ARG A 301 -22.31 0.72 16.75
C ARG A 301 -22.42 -0.67 16.14
N ASP A 302 -21.78 -0.91 15.01
CA ASP A 302 -21.81 -2.20 14.33
C ASP A 302 -20.96 -3.22 15.11
N THR A 303 -21.65 -4.08 15.87
CA THR A 303 -21.01 -5.13 16.67
C THR A 303 -20.44 -6.24 15.79
N MET A 304 -20.95 -6.43 14.57
CA MET A 304 -20.39 -7.41 13.64
C MET A 304 -19.00 -6.99 13.17
N LEU A 305 -18.76 -5.70 12.98
CA LEU A 305 -17.42 -5.20 12.65
C LEU A 305 -16.42 -5.41 13.80
N VAL A 306 -16.87 -5.31 15.05
CA VAL A 306 -16.04 -5.60 16.24
C VAL A 306 -15.64 -7.06 16.28
N GLU A 307 -16.61 -7.96 16.14
CA GLU A 307 -16.39 -9.41 16.11
C GLU A 307 -15.44 -9.78 14.96
N LYS A 308 -15.68 -9.22 13.77
CA LYS A 308 -14.87 -9.48 12.59
C LYS A 308 -13.43 -8.96 12.73
N LEU A 309 -13.25 -7.72 13.20
CA LEU A 309 -11.93 -7.13 13.40
C LEU A 309 -11.10 -7.97 14.40
N THR A 310 -11.72 -8.40 15.49
CA THR A 310 -11.06 -9.20 16.52
C THR A 310 -10.72 -10.60 16.01
N ALA A 311 -11.66 -11.25 15.32
CA ALA A 311 -11.46 -12.58 14.75
C ALA A 311 -10.33 -12.60 13.71
N GLU A 312 -10.31 -11.65 12.77
CA GLU A 312 -9.25 -11.56 11.77
C GLU A 312 -7.88 -11.23 12.40
N ALA A 313 -7.85 -10.40 13.46
CA ALA A 313 -6.63 -10.09 14.18
C ALA A 313 -6.07 -11.33 14.88
N ASP A 314 -6.94 -12.16 15.47
CA ASP A 314 -6.54 -13.43 16.07
C ASP A 314 -6.04 -14.44 15.05
N ILE A 315 -6.63 -14.50 13.85
CA ILE A 315 -6.11 -15.37 12.77
C ILE A 315 -4.71 -14.90 12.35
N LEU A 316 -4.51 -13.58 12.18
CA LEU A 316 -3.20 -13.03 11.82
C LEU A 316 -2.14 -13.33 12.89
N LEU A 317 -2.47 -13.13 14.18
CA LEU A 317 -1.56 -13.43 15.29
C LEU A 317 -1.20 -14.92 15.35
N ARG A 318 -2.18 -15.83 15.20
CA ARG A 318 -1.91 -17.28 15.15
C ARG A 318 -0.98 -17.66 13.99
N SER A 319 -1.18 -17.05 12.83
CA SER A 319 -0.28 -17.24 11.67
C SER A 319 1.16 -16.82 12.00
N LEU A 320 1.34 -15.69 12.69
CA LEU A 320 2.64 -15.16 13.10
C LEU A 320 3.31 -15.95 14.23
N GLU A 321 2.52 -16.65 15.05
CA GLU A 321 3.01 -17.58 16.07
C GLU A 321 3.48 -18.90 15.44
N ALA A 322 2.77 -19.38 14.43
CA ALA A 322 3.10 -20.62 13.72
C ALA A 322 4.39 -20.51 12.89
N ASP A 323 4.70 -19.31 12.38
CA ASP A 323 5.97 -19.00 11.72
C ASP A 323 6.44 -17.61 12.17
N SER A 324 7.52 -17.60 12.94
CA SER A 324 8.08 -16.39 13.56
C SER A 324 8.93 -15.55 12.60
N GLY A 325 9.21 -16.02 11.38
CA GLY A 325 10.06 -15.31 10.42
C GLY A 325 11.51 -15.14 10.89
N ALA A 326 11.95 -15.92 11.87
CA ALA A 326 13.28 -15.86 12.48
C ALA A 326 14.35 -16.54 11.60
N ARG A 327 14.41 -16.20 10.32
CA ARG A 327 15.49 -16.62 9.44
C ARG A 327 16.49 -15.48 9.27
N ASP A 328 17.77 -15.79 9.44
CA ASP A 328 18.86 -14.80 9.40
C ASP A 328 19.17 -14.29 7.98
N ASP A 329 18.57 -14.90 6.94
CA ASP A 329 18.76 -14.58 5.53
C ASP A 329 17.69 -13.63 4.95
N VAL A 330 16.69 -13.25 5.74
CA VAL A 330 15.57 -12.41 5.30
C VAL A 330 15.94 -10.95 5.45
N ASP A 331 15.74 -10.17 4.39
CA ASP A 331 16.01 -8.74 4.43
C ASP A 331 15.12 -8.03 5.48
N PRO A 332 15.59 -6.90 6.07
CA PRO A 332 14.83 -6.19 7.08
C PRO A 332 13.44 -5.74 6.60
N GLY A 333 13.30 -5.36 5.33
CA GLY A 333 12.05 -4.90 4.74
C GLY A 333 10.98 -5.99 4.78
N PHE A 334 11.31 -7.18 4.31
CA PHE A 334 10.42 -8.34 4.28
C PHE A 334 9.97 -8.75 5.68
N LYS A 335 10.90 -8.83 6.63
CA LYS A 335 10.55 -9.16 8.02
C LYS A 335 9.62 -8.12 8.62
N LEU A 336 9.92 -6.84 8.42
CA LEU A 336 9.07 -5.78 8.95
C LEU A 336 7.68 -5.81 8.32
N SER A 337 7.57 -5.96 7.00
CA SER A 337 6.30 -5.96 6.26
C SER A 337 5.37 -7.10 6.66
N PHE A 338 5.86 -8.34 6.69
CA PHE A 338 5.01 -9.52 6.82
C PHE A 338 4.99 -10.12 8.23
N TYR A 339 5.78 -9.59 9.16
CA TYR A 339 5.80 -10.07 10.55
C TYR A 339 5.58 -8.95 11.56
N ASP A 340 6.50 -7.99 11.66
CA ASP A 340 6.47 -7.05 12.77
C ASP A 340 5.33 -6.03 12.63
N TYR A 341 5.09 -5.50 11.43
CA TYR A 341 3.97 -4.58 11.17
C TYR A 341 2.63 -5.31 11.25
N CYS A 342 2.53 -6.51 10.69
CA CYS A 342 1.34 -7.34 10.80
C CYS A 342 0.99 -7.63 12.28
N ARG A 343 1.99 -7.96 13.10
CA ARG A 343 1.83 -8.17 14.55
C ARG A 343 1.37 -6.89 15.26
N GLY A 344 2.08 -5.79 15.02
CA GLY A 344 1.77 -4.49 15.62
C GLY A 344 0.36 -4.02 15.28
N ASN A 345 -0.03 -4.12 14.02
CA ASN A 345 -1.37 -3.74 13.55
C ASN A 345 -2.46 -4.62 14.16
N ALA A 346 -2.27 -5.94 14.25
CA ALA A 346 -3.25 -6.84 14.86
C ALA A 346 -3.47 -6.49 16.35
N TYR A 347 -2.38 -6.29 17.11
CA TYR A 347 -2.48 -5.87 18.50
C TYR A 347 -3.11 -4.49 18.65
N ALA A 348 -2.73 -3.52 17.82
CA ALA A 348 -3.31 -2.18 17.84
C ALA A 348 -4.82 -2.21 17.54
N CYS A 349 -5.28 -3.05 16.61
CA CYS A 349 -6.71 -3.23 16.33
C CYS A 349 -7.46 -3.76 17.55
N LYS A 350 -6.93 -4.80 18.21
CA LYS A 350 -7.54 -5.36 19.43
C LYS A 350 -7.55 -4.34 20.58
N ALA A 351 -6.44 -3.65 20.79
CA ALA A 351 -6.32 -2.60 21.80
C ALA A 351 -7.32 -1.46 21.57
N PHE A 352 -7.50 -1.04 20.32
CA PHE A 352 -8.46 -0.02 19.92
C PHE A 352 -9.90 -0.44 20.19
N VAL A 353 -10.27 -1.68 19.84
CA VAL A 353 -11.61 -2.24 20.11
C VAL A 353 -11.92 -2.21 21.60
N HIS A 354 -11.04 -2.77 22.43
CA HIS A 354 -11.26 -2.79 23.88
C HIS A 354 -11.30 -1.37 24.47
N SER A 355 -10.44 -0.46 23.98
CA SER A 355 -10.50 0.96 24.35
C SER A 355 -11.84 1.61 23.99
N ASP A 356 -12.43 1.29 22.83
CA ASP A 356 -13.76 1.79 22.45
C ASP A 356 -14.87 1.23 23.34
N LEU A 357 -14.86 -0.08 23.58
CA LEU A 357 -15.87 -0.75 24.42
C LEU A 357 -15.86 -0.16 25.85
N ALA A 358 -14.67 0.04 26.44
CA ALA A 358 -14.53 0.71 27.73
C ALA A 358 -15.09 2.14 27.70
N LYS A 359 -14.76 2.94 26.67
CA LYS A 359 -15.28 4.31 26.50
C LYS A 359 -16.81 4.36 26.40
N ARG A 360 -17.44 3.29 25.89
CA ARG A 360 -18.90 3.15 25.80
C ARG A 360 -19.54 2.64 27.08
N GLY A 361 -18.76 2.39 28.13
CA GLY A 361 -19.25 1.91 29.43
C GLY A 361 -19.46 0.40 29.49
N LEU A 362 -18.98 -0.37 28.50
CA LEU A 362 -19.11 -1.82 28.46
C LEU A 362 -17.91 -2.47 29.16
N SER A 363 -18.17 -3.27 30.20
CA SER A 363 -17.14 -3.99 31.00
C SER A 363 -15.86 -3.17 31.18
N VAL A 364 -15.99 -1.96 31.72
CA VAL A 364 -14.95 -0.91 31.63
C VAL A 364 -13.60 -1.36 32.18
N GLU A 365 -13.59 -2.03 33.34
CA GLU A 365 -12.35 -2.51 33.99
C GLU A 365 -11.64 -3.57 33.13
N GLU A 366 -12.38 -4.60 32.69
CA GLU A 366 -11.89 -5.67 31.84
C GLU A 366 -11.35 -5.15 30.50
N ASN A 367 -12.12 -4.28 29.83
CA ASN A 367 -11.72 -3.72 28.55
C ASN A 367 -10.53 -2.76 28.66
N ASN A 368 -10.39 -2.00 29.75
CA ASN A 368 -9.18 -1.20 29.97
C ASN A 368 -7.95 -2.07 30.21
N GLN A 369 -8.11 -3.18 30.96
CA GLN A 369 -7.04 -4.14 31.16
C GLN A 369 -6.59 -4.76 29.84
N LEU A 370 -7.53 -5.32 29.06
CA LEU A 370 -7.24 -5.94 27.77
C LEU A 370 -6.62 -4.95 26.78
N ALA A 371 -7.11 -3.70 26.74
CA ALA A 371 -6.50 -2.66 25.92
C ALA A 371 -5.04 -2.40 26.33
N GLY A 372 -4.76 -2.35 27.63
CA GLY A 372 -3.40 -2.20 28.14
C GLY A 372 -2.50 -3.38 27.78
N GLU A 373 -3.00 -4.62 27.90
CA GLU A 373 -2.26 -5.83 27.54
C GLU A 373 -1.86 -5.87 26.07
N TYR A 374 -2.70 -5.36 25.16
CA TYR A 374 -2.39 -5.33 23.73
C TYR A 374 -1.55 -4.11 23.28
N TYR A 375 -1.45 -3.04 24.08
CA TYR A 375 -0.56 -1.90 23.77
C TYR A 375 0.89 -2.10 24.25
N LEU A 376 1.13 -3.08 25.13
CA LEU A 376 2.44 -3.41 25.71
C LEU A 376 3.14 -4.51 24.92
#